data_AF-A0A8E0RV45-F1
#
_entry.id   AF-A0A8E0RV45-F1
#
_cell.length_a   1.000
_cell.length_b   1.000
_cell.length_c   1.000
_cell.angle_alpha   90.00
_cell.angle_beta   90.00
_cell.angle_gamma   90.00
#
_symmetry.space_group_name_H-M   'P 1'
#
loop_
_entity.id
_entity.type
_entity.pdbx_description
1 polymer ?
#
loop_
_entity_poly.entity_id
_entity_poly.type
_entity_poly.pdbx_seq_one_letter_code
_entity_poly.pdbx_strand_id
1 'polypeptide(L)'
;GKKKVHYAFGDALELVEEYDDETHLLLARKWRKKTALGGAGSWDVEVGEPSNSCDSLNISESNTNPRFFRCDTAKSFQWRVRNMPYPLLNYSVTVEGDNLDMLVLRTANKKYFKKFDIPDMKRLNLQLSQKAIALSHSNNTLIIS
;
A
#
# COMPACT_ATOMS: atom_id res chain seq x y z
N GLY A 1 -5.06 17.59 -14.08
CA GLY A 1 -4.53 16.57 -15.04
C GLY A 1 -3.71 15.55 -14.27
N LYS A 2 -3.01 14.64 -14.96
CA LYS A 2 -2.04 13.73 -14.31
C LYS A 2 -0.69 13.83 -15.01
N LYS A 3 0.37 13.99 -14.23
CA LYS A 3 1.76 13.89 -14.70
C LYS A 3 2.29 12.50 -14.42
N LYS A 4 2.83 11.86 -15.46
CA LYS A 4 3.47 10.55 -15.35
C LYS A 4 4.97 10.70 -15.58
N VAL A 5 5.77 10.11 -14.69
CA VAL A 5 7.23 10.09 -14.79
C VAL A 5 7.69 8.65 -14.82
N HIS A 6 8.59 8.34 -15.75
CA HIS A 6 9.18 7.01 -15.91
C HIS A 6 10.68 7.10 -15.70
N TYR A 7 11.19 6.29 -14.77
CA TYR A 7 12.61 6.19 -14.47
C TYR A 7 13.10 4.80 -14.88
N ALA A 8 14.27 4.78 -15.53
CA ALA A 8 14.99 3.56 -15.85
C ALA A 8 16.33 3.59 -15.10
N PHE A 9 16.56 2.60 -14.25
CA PHE A 9 17.79 2.47 -13.46
C PHE A 9 18.76 1.48 -14.12
N GLY A 10 20.04 1.56 -13.74
CA GLY A 10 20.99 0.47 -13.97
C GLY A 10 20.44 -0.81 -13.33
N ASP A 11 20.58 -1.95 -13.99
CA ASP A 11 19.97 -3.26 -13.64
C ASP A 11 18.56 -3.52 -14.17
N ALA A 12 18.08 -2.69 -15.10
CA ALA A 12 16.79 -2.86 -15.75
C ALA A 12 15.59 -2.89 -14.77
N LEU A 13 15.76 -2.18 -13.67
CA LEU A 13 14.69 -1.78 -12.78
C LEU A 13 14.01 -0.53 -13.37
N GLU A 14 12.70 -0.59 -13.48
CA GLU A 14 11.85 0.49 -13.97
C GLU A 14 10.96 0.96 -12.83
N LEU A 15 10.77 2.28 -12.72
CA LEU A 15 9.84 2.91 -11.78
C LEU A 15 8.93 3.85 -12.54
N VAL A 16 7.64 3.73 -12.31
CA VAL A 16 6.64 4.64 -12.83
C VAL A 16 5.93 5.30 -11.66
N GLU A 17 5.90 6.63 -11.69
CA GLU A 17 5.16 7.45 -10.74
C GLU A 17 4.12 8.28 -11.48
N GLU A 18 2.92 8.37 -10.89
CA GLU A 18 1.83 9.21 -11.36
C GLU A 18 1.49 10.22 -10.28
N TYR A 19 1.45 11.49 -10.66
CA TYR A 19 1.16 12.63 -9.78
C TYR A 19 -0.09 13.34 -10.26
N ASP A 20 -0.83 13.87 -9.29
CA ASP A 20 -1.88 14.85 -9.57
C ASP A 20 -1.25 16.20 -9.94
N ASP A 21 -1.68 16.82 -11.04
CA ASP A 21 -1.05 18.05 -11.52
C ASP A 21 -1.31 19.26 -10.61
N GLU A 22 -2.43 19.28 -9.90
CA GLU A 22 -2.85 20.44 -9.10
C GLU A 22 -2.31 20.35 -7.67
N THR A 23 -2.41 19.16 -7.07
CA THR A 23 -2.03 18.92 -5.67
C THR A 23 -0.61 18.40 -5.53
N HIS A 24 0.02 17.96 -6.63
CA HIS A 24 1.34 17.31 -6.65
C HIS A 24 1.44 16.06 -5.77
N LEU A 25 0.30 15.47 -5.38
CA LEU A 25 0.27 14.24 -4.61
C LEU A 25 0.60 13.03 -5.49
N LEU A 26 1.38 12.11 -4.93
CA LEU A 26 1.67 10.82 -5.55
C LEU A 26 0.41 9.95 -5.56
N LEU A 27 -0.15 9.73 -6.75
CA LEU A 27 -1.36 8.93 -6.96
C LEU A 27 -1.03 7.45 -7.10
N ALA A 28 0.06 7.13 -7.80
CA ALA A 28 0.50 5.76 -7.98
C ALA A 28 2.02 5.66 -8.09
N ARG A 29 2.58 4.58 -7.55
CA ARG A 29 3.99 4.20 -7.73
C ARG A 29 4.05 2.72 -8.03
N LYS A 30 4.70 2.37 -9.14
CA LYS A 30 4.86 0.98 -9.58
C LYS A 30 6.30 0.71 -9.93
N TRP A 31 6.79 -0.45 -9.50
CA TRP A 31 8.11 -0.95 -9.85
C TRP A 31 7.98 -2.12 -10.83
N ARG A 32 8.93 -2.25 -11.73
CA ARG A 32 9.07 -3.44 -12.57
C ARG A 32 10.53 -3.83 -12.63
N LYS A 33 10.80 -5.10 -12.39
CA LYS A 33 12.14 -5.69 -12.52
C LYS A 33 12.16 -6.67 -13.67
N LYS A 34 13.27 -6.76 -14.41
CA LYS A 34 13.43 -7.85 -15.38
C LYS A 34 13.46 -9.22 -14.68
N THR A 35 12.94 -10.22 -15.36
CA THR A 35 13.00 -11.61 -14.90
C THR A 35 14.43 -12.14 -15.02
N ALA A 36 14.73 -13.24 -14.31
CA ALA A 36 16.06 -13.87 -14.34
C ALA A 36 16.51 -14.27 -15.76
N LEU A 37 15.56 -14.51 -16.67
CA LEU A 37 15.80 -14.85 -18.08
C LEU A 37 15.83 -13.62 -19.01
N GLY A 38 15.86 -12.40 -18.46
CA GLY A 38 15.97 -11.15 -19.22
C GLY A 38 14.66 -10.61 -19.80
N GLY A 39 13.53 -11.27 -19.54
CA GLY A 39 12.21 -10.80 -19.95
C GLY A 39 11.69 -9.64 -19.09
N ALA A 40 10.65 -8.95 -19.59
CA ALA A 40 9.93 -7.94 -18.80
C ALA A 40 9.16 -8.63 -17.64
N GLY A 41 9.40 -8.21 -16.40
CA GLY A 41 8.61 -8.67 -15.26
C GLY A 41 7.26 -7.96 -15.13
N SER A 42 6.47 -8.38 -14.15
CA SER A 42 5.21 -7.73 -13.78
C SER A 42 5.44 -6.37 -13.10
N TRP A 43 4.44 -5.49 -13.17
CA TRP A 43 4.42 -4.26 -12.41
C TRP A 43 3.90 -4.52 -11.00
N ASP A 44 4.73 -4.24 -10.00
CA ASP A 44 4.38 -4.31 -8.59
C ASP A 44 3.97 -2.92 -8.09
N VAL A 45 2.74 -2.80 -7.59
CA VAL A 45 2.16 -1.54 -7.12
C VAL A 45 2.58 -1.29 -5.66
N GLU A 46 3.34 -0.22 -5.42
CA GLU A 46 3.74 0.23 -4.08
C GLU A 46 2.76 1.26 -3.50
N VAL A 47 2.33 2.22 -4.33
CA VAL A 47 1.37 3.27 -3.98
C VAL A 47 0.24 3.26 -5.01
N GLY A 48 -0.98 3.49 -4.56
CA GLY A 48 -2.20 3.49 -5.36
C GLY A 48 -2.98 2.18 -5.23
N GLU A 49 -4.24 2.21 -5.66
CA GLU A 49 -5.07 1.01 -5.73
C GLU A 49 -4.64 0.17 -6.94
N PRO A 50 -4.33 -1.13 -6.76
CA PRO A 50 -4.05 -2.00 -7.89
C PRO A 50 -5.29 -2.07 -8.79
N SER A 51 -5.09 -1.84 -10.09
CA SER A 51 -6.16 -2.01 -11.07
C SER A 51 -6.58 -3.48 -11.08
N ASN A 52 -7.86 -3.76 -10.85
CA ASN A 52 -8.41 -5.07 -11.16
C ASN A 52 -8.38 -5.20 -12.68
N SER A 53 -7.32 -5.75 -13.25
CA SER A 53 -7.33 -6.18 -14.64
C SER A 53 -8.35 -7.32 -14.69
N CYS A 54 -9.57 -6.97 -15.08
CA CYS A 54 -10.63 -7.91 -15.39
C CYS A 54 -10.25 -8.61 -16.70
N ASP A 55 -9.27 -9.50 -16.63
CA ASP A 55 -9.22 -10.60 -17.60
C ASP A 55 -10.32 -11.55 -17.14
N SER A 56 -11.50 -11.41 -17.76
CA SER A 56 -12.75 -12.11 -17.44
C SER A 56 -12.67 -13.65 -17.51
N LEU A 57 -11.49 -14.20 -17.77
CA LEU A 57 -11.19 -15.62 -17.86
C LEU A 57 -10.39 -16.15 -16.66
N ASN A 58 -9.97 -15.28 -15.73
CA ASN A 58 -9.12 -15.65 -14.60
C ASN A 58 -9.91 -15.73 -13.28
N ILE A 59 -9.55 -16.71 -12.44
CA ILE A 59 -10.02 -16.80 -11.05
C ILE A 59 -9.55 -15.55 -10.32
N SER A 60 -10.48 -14.84 -9.66
CA SER A 60 -10.18 -13.62 -8.91
C SER A 60 -10.73 -13.69 -7.49
N GLU A 61 -10.17 -12.87 -6.61
CA GLU A 61 -10.65 -12.75 -5.24
C GLU A 61 -12.06 -12.14 -5.20
N SER A 62 -12.88 -12.58 -4.24
CA SER A 62 -14.19 -11.98 -4.01
C SER A 62 -14.08 -10.48 -3.77
N ASN A 63 -14.99 -9.70 -4.37
CA ASN A 63 -15.11 -8.27 -4.11
C ASN A 63 -15.47 -7.93 -2.65
N THR A 64 -15.84 -8.92 -1.83
CA THR A 64 -16.07 -8.78 -0.39
C THR A 64 -14.84 -9.00 0.47
N ASN A 65 -13.72 -9.48 -0.10
CA ASN A 65 -12.47 -9.64 0.63
C ASN A 65 -11.86 -8.27 0.99
N PRO A 66 -11.18 -8.15 2.15
CA PRO A 66 -10.52 -6.91 2.52
C PRO A 66 -9.47 -6.48 1.48
N ARG A 67 -9.61 -5.26 0.95
CA ARG A 67 -8.69 -4.71 -0.05
C ARG A 67 -7.77 -3.69 0.58
N PHE A 68 -6.49 -4.05 0.65
CA PHE A 68 -5.44 -3.27 1.27
C PHE A 68 -4.59 -2.57 0.21
N PHE A 69 -4.48 -1.24 0.28
CA PHE A 69 -3.62 -0.46 -0.60
C PHE A 69 -3.18 0.85 0.06
N ARG A 70 -2.07 1.42 -0.42
CA ARG A 70 -1.53 2.69 0.07
C ARG A 70 -2.07 3.85 -0.76
N CYS A 71 -2.49 4.92 -0.10
CA CYS A 71 -3.05 6.13 -0.67
C CYS A 71 -2.65 7.31 0.23
N ASP A 72 -1.46 7.86 -0.03
CA ASP A 72 -0.84 8.86 0.83
C ASP A 72 -1.54 10.21 0.77
N THR A 73 -1.30 11.01 1.79
CA THR A 73 -1.70 12.43 1.82
C THR A 73 -0.46 13.31 1.88
N ALA A 74 -0.64 14.63 1.74
CA ALA A 74 0.46 15.59 1.90
C ALA A 74 1.14 15.52 3.27
N LYS A 75 0.46 14.97 4.29
CA LYS A 75 0.89 15.05 5.70
C LYS A 75 1.29 13.70 6.30
N SER A 76 0.87 12.60 5.70
CA SER A 76 1.09 11.27 6.25
C SER A 76 1.06 10.19 5.17
N PHE A 77 1.82 9.13 5.41
CA PHE A 77 1.61 7.86 4.73
C PHE A 77 0.26 7.32 5.14
N GLN A 78 -0.52 6.81 4.19
CA GLN A 78 -1.87 6.33 4.52
C GLN A 78 -2.19 5.03 3.81
N TRP A 79 -2.74 4.08 4.55
CA TRP A 79 -3.30 2.85 4.01
C TRP A 79 -4.79 2.84 4.16
N ARG A 80 -5.47 2.35 3.12
CA ARG A 80 -6.90 2.11 3.12
C ARG A 80 -7.15 0.63 3.00
N VAL A 81 -7.97 0.12 3.91
CA VAL A 81 -8.44 -1.26 3.90
C VAL A 81 -9.94 -1.23 3.71
N ARG A 82 -10.40 -1.44 2.47
CA ARG A 82 -11.83 -1.53 2.15
C ARG A 82 -12.39 -2.89 2.56
N ASN A 83 -13.71 -3.00 2.60
CA ASN A 83 -14.44 -4.21 3.01
C ASN A 83 -14.14 -4.63 4.45
N MET A 84 -14.06 -3.63 5.33
CA MET A 84 -13.83 -3.78 6.76
C MET A 84 -15.12 -3.42 7.52
N PRO A 85 -16.03 -4.39 7.80
CA PRO A 85 -17.40 -4.08 8.22
C PRO A 85 -17.56 -3.89 9.74
N TYR A 86 -16.52 -4.18 10.52
CA TYR A 86 -16.58 -4.12 11.97
C TYR A 86 -16.29 -2.69 12.45
N PRO A 87 -16.72 -2.30 13.67
CA PRO A 87 -16.42 -0.97 14.20
C PRO A 87 -14.92 -0.79 14.49
N LEU A 88 -14.48 0.47 14.65
CA LEU A 88 -13.08 0.85 14.90
C LEU A 88 -12.42 0.03 16.03
N LEU A 89 -13.16 -0.21 17.13
CA LEU A 89 -12.69 -0.96 18.31
C LEU A 89 -12.24 -2.40 18.00
N ASN A 90 -12.72 -2.99 16.89
CA ASN A 90 -12.31 -4.32 16.47
C ASN A 90 -10.92 -4.32 15.80
N TYR A 91 -10.36 -3.17 15.45
CA TYR A 91 -9.08 -3.04 14.76
C TYR A 91 -7.99 -2.53 15.68
N SER A 92 -6.80 -3.10 15.56
CA SER A 92 -5.59 -2.61 16.22
C SER A 92 -4.41 -2.67 15.27
N VAL A 93 -3.54 -1.67 15.36
CA VAL A 93 -2.28 -1.62 14.61
C VAL A 93 -1.15 -1.40 15.59
N THR A 94 -0.18 -2.31 15.56
CA THR A 94 1.02 -2.23 16.40
C THR A 94 2.28 -2.15 15.56
N VAL A 95 3.29 -1.43 16.06
CA VAL A 95 4.66 -1.48 15.54
C VAL A 95 5.35 -2.69 16.16
N GLU A 96 5.92 -3.54 15.31
CA GLU A 96 6.67 -4.73 15.68
C GLU A 96 7.95 -4.82 14.83
N GLY A 97 8.74 -5.88 15.07
CA GLY A 97 10.02 -6.10 14.40
C GLY A 97 11.20 -5.63 15.25
N ASP A 98 12.35 -6.27 15.08
CA ASP A 98 13.55 -6.01 15.88
C ASP A 98 14.04 -4.56 15.73
N ASN A 99 13.82 -3.98 14.55
CA ASN A 99 14.20 -2.61 14.21
C ASN A 99 13.01 -1.62 14.24
N LEU A 100 11.85 -2.01 14.77
CA LEU A 100 10.63 -1.19 14.78
C LEU A 100 10.24 -0.69 13.39
N ASP A 101 10.35 -1.54 12.37
CA ASP A 101 10.19 -1.20 10.94
C ASP A 101 8.93 -1.80 10.31
N MET A 102 8.09 -2.44 11.12
CA MET A 102 6.96 -3.24 10.66
C MET A 102 5.67 -2.88 11.40
N LEU A 103 4.58 -2.69 10.65
CA LEU A 103 3.23 -2.52 11.18
C LEU A 103 2.46 -3.83 11.08
N VAL A 104 1.65 -4.11 12.11
CA VAL A 104 0.80 -5.29 12.16
C VAL A 104 -0.63 -4.89 12.49
N LEU A 105 -1.50 -5.01 11.49
CA LEU A 105 -2.94 -4.86 11.62
C LEU A 105 -3.57 -6.19 12.05
N ARG A 106 -4.34 -6.15 13.13
CA ARG A 106 -5.09 -7.29 13.67
C ARG A 106 -6.55 -6.93 13.89
N THR A 107 -7.41 -7.95 13.89
CA THR A 107 -8.77 -7.83 14.39
C THR A 107 -9.01 -8.61 15.67
N ALA A 108 -9.84 -8.08 16.57
CA ALA A 108 -10.21 -8.77 17.82
C ALA A 108 -10.93 -10.10 17.56
N ASN A 109 -11.77 -10.15 16.52
CA ASN A 109 -12.44 -11.36 16.05
C ASN A 109 -11.53 -12.33 15.25
N LYS A 110 -10.24 -12.02 15.08
CA LYS A 110 -9.24 -12.84 14.35
C LYS A 110 -9.55 -13.13 12.87
N LYS A 111 -10.49 -12.41 12.26
CA LYS A 111 -10.84 -12.55 10.84
C LYS A 111 -9.87 -11.88 9.88
N TYR A 112 -9.06 -10.94 10.34
CA TYR A 112 -8.10 -10.24 9.48
C TYR A 112 -6.78 -10.01 10.20
N PHE A 113 -5.70 -10.29 9.49
CA PHE A 113 -4.34 -10.12 9.93
C PHE A 113 -3.50 -9.66 8.73
N LYS A 114 -2.77 -8.55 8.88
CA LYS A 114 -1.90 -8.05 7.81
C LYS A 114 -0.65 -7.45 8.43
N LYS A 115 0.49 -7.88 7.88
CA LYS A 115 1.82 -7.36 8.14
C LYS A 115 2.23 -6.48 6.96
N PHE A 116 2.73 -5.29 7.23
CA PHE A 116 3.17 -4.35 6.19
C PHE A 116 4.22 -3.39 6.74
N ASP A 117 4.94 -2.72 5.87
CA ASP A 117 5.96 -1.74 6.21
C ASP A 117 5.72 -0.42 5.47
N ILE A 118 6.61 0.55 5.72
CA ILE A 118 6.67 1.80 4.99
C ILE A 118 7.98 1.79 4.18
N PRO A 119 7.94 1.39 2.88
CA PRO A 119 9.15 1.25 2.06
C PRO A 119 10.05 2.48 2.08
N ASP A 120 9.46 3.68 2.07
CA ASP A 120 10.20 4.95 2.12
C ASP A 120 11.00 5.10 3.42
N MET A 121 10.42 4.74 4.57
CA MET A 121 11.13 4.78 5.85
C MET A 121 12.21 3.71 5.93
N LYS A 122 11.95 2.50 5.40
CA LYS A 122 12.97 1.44 5.32
C LYS A 122 14.16 1.83 4.46
N ARG A 123 13.93 2.43 3.29
CA ARG A 123 15.01 2.94 2.42
C ARG A 123 15.89 3.95 3.13
N LEU A 124 15.31 4.73 4.06
CA LEU A 124 16.01 5.73 4.86
C LEU A 124 16.49 5.20 6.22
N ASN A 125 16.30 3.91 6.52
CA ASN A 125 16.59 3.29 7.82
C ASN A 125 15.96 4.03 9.02
N LEU A 126 14.73 4.50 8.86
CA LEU A 126 13.97 5.19 9.91
C LEU A 126 13.08 4.22 10.69
N GLN A 127 13.04 4.38 12.01
CA GLN A 127 12.18 3.59 12.90
C GLN A 127 10.76 4.16 12.94
N LEU A 128 9.78 3.27 13.08
CA LEU A 128 8.38 3.62 13.26
C LEU A 128 8.09 3.96 14.72
N SER A 129 7.15 4.87 14.94
CA SER A 129 6.68 5.24 16.27
C SER A 129 5.21 4.84 16.45
N GLN A 130 4.93 4.02 17.48
CA GLN A 130 3.56 3.62 17.80
C GLN A 130 2.63 4.81 18.06
N LYS A 131 3.16 5.90 18.61
CA LYS A 131 2.39 7.10 18.96
C LYS A 131 2.00 7.93 17.73
N ALA A 132 2.69 7.73 16.60
CA ALA A 132 2.41 8.45 15.35
C ALA A 132 1.27 7.81 14.56
N ILE A 133 0.84 6.59 14.92
CA ILE A 133 -0.21 5.86 14.21
C ILE A 133 -1.58 6.37 14.62
N ALA A 134 -2.38 6.73 13.62
CA ALA A 134 -3.78 7.08 13.76
C ALA A 134 -4.67 6.11 12.98
N LEU A 135 -5.82 5.75 13.58
CA LEU A 135 -6.82 4.90 12.96
C LEU A 135 -8.15 5.64 12.87
N SER A 136 -8.80 5.55 11.72
CA SER A 136 -10.20 5.97 11.57
C SER A 136 -10.95 4.96 10.72
N HIS A 137 -12.26 4.88 10.92
CA HIS A 137 -13.11 3.91 10.23
C HIS A 137 -14.41 4.56 9.80
N SER A 138 -14.72 4.46 8.51
CA SER A 138 -15.97 4.96 7.93
C SER A 138 -16.26 4.25 6.61
N ASN A 139 -17.54 4.16 6.22
CA ASN A 139 -17.95 3.61 4.93
C ASN A 139 -17.29 2.25 4.59
N ASN A 140 -17.29 1.32 5.54
CA ASN A 140 -16.70 -0.02 5.39
C ASN A 140 -15.19 0.01 5.04
N THR A 141 -14.49 1.07 5.41
CA THR A 141 -13.08 1.32 5.11
C THR A 141 -12.33 1.72 6.38
N LEU A 142 -11.30 0.96 6.71
CA LEU A 142 -10.33 1.33 7.73
C LEU A 142 -9.24 2.19 7.09
N ILE A 143 -8.94 3.33 7.69
CA ILE A 143 -7.85 4.22 7.31
C ILE A 143 -6.80 4.16 8.40
N ILE A 144 -5.56 3.87 8.00
CA ILE A 144 -4.37 3.85 8.85
C ILE A 144 -3.48 4.98 8.37
N SER A 145 -3.04 5.86 9.26
CA SER A 145 -2.17 7.00 8.95
C SER A 145 -1.07 7.17 9.97
#